data_AF-A0AAJ1U3C6-F1
#
_entry.id   AF-A0AAJ1U3C6-F1
#
_cell.length_a   1.000
_cell.length_b   1.000
_cell.length_c   1.000
_cell.angle_alpha   90.00
_cell.angle_beta   90.00
_cell.angle_gamma   90.00
#
_symmetry.space_group_name_H-M   'P 1'
#
loop_
_entity.id
_entity.type
_entity.pdbx_description
1 polymer ?
#
loop_
_entity_poly.entity_id
_entity_poly.type
_entity_poly.pdbx_seq_one_letter_code
_entity_poly.pdbx_strand_id
1 'polypeptide(L)'
;MSQIPGEGAEHLAAQHSPYVPPTPQTYAAGTFFPPGSVPPEKKPWFKRKLVWGIAAAVLVGGAAAGGNTGSSGEGDDEKPLAVETSAPSPSPEPEPVDVETPAVSESPAQVAQPEPEPEPEPEPEPEPEPELTAGQENALRTAESYLDFAPFSRSGLIEQLEFEGYETTEAEYAVDNVDVDWNEQAAEAAEGYLDMTGFSRSGLIEQLEFEGYTAEQAVYGVNEAGL
;
A
#
# COMPACT_ATOMS: atom_id res chain seq x y z
N MET A 1 -62.49 47.62 34.11
CA MET A 1 -62.56 46.23 33.61
C MET A 1 -62.21 46.26 32.13
N SER A 2 -60.99 45.93 31.72
CA SER A 2 -60.54 44.58 31.30
C SER A 2 -61.44 43.93 30.24
N GLN A 3 -61.03 43.97 28.97
CA GLN A 3 -60.52 42.81 28.21
C GLN A 3 -60.32 43.15 26.71
N ILE A 4 -59.16 42.78 26.20
CA ILE A 4 -58.79 42.50 24.78
C ILE A 4 -58.99 40.97 24.63
N PRO A 5 -59.52 40.35 23.53
CA PRO A 5 -58.85 40.30 22.22
C PRO A 5 -59.73 40.06 20.95
N GLY A 6 -59.08 40.08 19.77
CA GLY A 6 -59.67 39.58 18.52
C GLY A 6 -58.89 40.01 17.27
N GLU A 7 -57.95 39.17 16.85
CA GLU A 7 -57.17 39.26 15.62
C GLU A 7 -58.04 39.30 14.36
N GLY A 8 -57.65 40.13 13.39
CA GLY A 8 -58.15 40.10 12.01
C GLY A 8 -56.96 40.09 11.07
N ALA A 9 -56.66 38.91 10.53
CA ALA A 9 -55.59 38.65 9.59
C ALA A 9 -55.86 39.35 8.25
N GLU A 10 -54.97 40.26 7.87
CA GLU A 10 -54.90 40.78 6.51
C GLU A 10 -54.08 39.81 5.64
N HIS A 11 -54.80 39.25 4.66
CA HIS A 11 -54.36 38.29 3.68
C HIS A 11 -53.19 38.82 2.83
N LEU A 12 -51.99 38.29 3.05
CA LEU A 12 -50.97 38.23 2.01
C LEU A 12 -51.31 37.08 1.07
N ALA A 13 -51.85 37.43 -0.11
CA ALA A 13 -52.06 36.51 -1.21
C ALA A 13 -50.70 35.99 -1.72
N ALA A 14 -50.26 34.84 -1.20
CA ALA A 14 -49.24 34.04 -1.84
C ALA A 14 -49.87 33.41 -3.09
N GLN A 15 -49.49 33.89 -4.27
CA GLN A 15 -49.80 33.25 -5.53
C GLN A 15 -49.06 31.90 -5.59
N HIS A 16 -49.74 30.86 -5.12
CA HIS A 16 -49.26 29.49 -5.15
C HIS A 16 -49.58 28.91 -6.54
N SER A 17 -48.67 29.05 -7.50
CA SER A 17 -48.74 28.23 -8.71
C SER A 17 -48.55 26.77 -8.31
N PRO A 18 -49.44 25.84 -8.69
CA PRO A 18 -49.24 24.43 -8.39
C PRO A 18 -47.98 23.93 -9.11
N TYR A 19 -47.10 23.30 -8.35
CA TYR A 19 -45.95 22.59 -8.88
C TYR A 19 -46.44 21.42 -9.74
N VAL A 20 -46.18 21.49 -11.05
CA VAL A 20 -46.41 20.39 -11.99
C VAL A 20 -45.07 19.69 -12.18
N PRO A 21 -44.88 18.46 -11.69
CA PRO A 21 -43.64 17.74 -11.96
C PRO A 21 -43.51 17.46 -13.47
N PRO A 22 -42.31 17.55 -14.05
CA PRO A 22 -42.12 17.21 -15.45
C PRO A 22 -42.40 15.71 -15.68
N THR A 23 -43.10 15.40 -16.76
CA THR A 23 -43.27 14.01 -17.22
C THR A 23 -41.92 13.48 -17.73
N PRO A 24 -41.62 12.18 -17.54
CA PRO A 24 -40.42 11.58 -18.11
C PRO A 24 -40.56 11.53 -19.65
N GLN A 25 -40.01 12.53 -20.33
CA GLN A 25 -39.71 12.44 -21.76
C GLN A 25 -38.65 11.36 -21.96
N THR A 26 -38.95 10.40 -22.81
CA THR A 26 -38.02 9.37 -23.26
C THR A 26 -36.84 10.02 -23.98
N TYR A 27 -35.65 9.99 -23.39
CA TYR A 27 -34.40 10.39 -24.06
C TYR A 27 -33.82 9.16 -24.76
N ALA A 28 -34.10 9.06 -26.06
CA ALA A 28 -33.39 8.16 -26.96
C ALA A 28 -32.01 8.75 -27.31
N ALA A 29 -31.05 7.86 -27.53
CA ALA A 29 -29.64 8.13 -27.76
C ALA A 29 -29.34 9.16 -28.86
N GLY A 30 -28.35 10.04 -28.60
CA GLY A 30 -27.80 10.95 -29.62
C GLY A 30 -26.92 12.04 -29.00
N THR A 31 -25.63 11.77 -28.85
CA THR A 31 -24.63 12.76 -28.41
C THR A 31 -24.31 13.74 -29.55
N PHE A 32 -24.75 14.99 -29.43
CA PHE A 32 -24.31 16.11 -30.28
C PHE A 32 -23.15 16.82 -29.59
N PHE A 33 -21.92 16.64 -30.11
CA PHE A 33 -20.72 17.38 -29.69
C PHE A 33 -20.39 18.45 -30.74
N PRO A 34 -20.12 19.73 -30.36
CA PRO A 34 -19.69 20.77 -31.29
C PRO A 34 -18.25 20.51 -31.80
N PRO A 35 -17.92 20.87 -33.06
CA PRO A 35 -16.59 20.64 -33.64
C PRO A 35 -15.56 21.62 -33.06
N GLY A 36 -14.47 21.08 -32.50
CA GLY A 36 -13.28 21.86 -32.11
C GLY A 36 -12.75 21.62 -30.70
N SER A 37 -13.40 20.80 -29.87
CA SER A 37 -12.87 20.44 -28.55
C SER A 37 -12.15 19.10 -28.62
N VAL A 38 -10.81 19.13 -28.72
CA VAL A 38 -10.00 17.98 -28.34
C VAL A 38 -10.16 17.77 -26.82
N PRO A 39 -10.68 16.62 -26.35
CA PRO A 39 -10.71 16.36 -24.93
C PRO A 39 -9.26 16.23 -24.41
N PRO A 40 -8.93 16.78 -23.23
CA PRO A 40 -7.59 16.61 -22.68
C PRO A 40 -7.31 15.12 -22.42
N GLU A 41 -6.13 14.65 -22.82
CA GLU A 41 -5.66 13.31 -22.49
C GLU A 41 -5.66 13.13 -20.97
N LYS A 42 -6.50 12.22 -20.48
CA LYS A 42 -6.50 11.82 -19.07
C LYS A 42 -5.30 10.91 -18.83
N LYS A 43 -4.22 11.45 -18.26
CA LYS A 43 -3.18 10.65 -17.60
C LYS A 43 -3.83 9.74 -16.55
N PRO A 44 -3.40 8.47 -16.41
CA PRO A 44 -4.03 7.53 -15.49
C PRO A 44 -3.87 8.03 -14.06
N TRP A 45 -4.99 8.44 -13.46
CA TRP A 45 -5.09 9.05 -12.14
C TRP A 45 -4.83 8.06 -10.98
N PHE A 46 -4.66 6.77 -11.30
CA PHE A 46 -4.43 5.68 -10.35
C PHE A 46 -2.99 5.56 -9.83
N LYS A 47 -2.07 6.47 -10.17
CA LYS A 47 -0.68 6.42 -9.67
C LYS A 47 -0.34 7.48 -8.60
N ARG A 48 -1.31 8.23 -8.06
CA ARG A 48 -1.04 9.36 -7.13
C ARG A 48 -2.12 9.55 -6.05
N LYS A 49 -2.74 8.46 -5.57
CA LYS A 49 -3.73 8.47 -4.49
C LYS A 49 -3.44 7.39 -3.42
N LEU A 50 -2.15 7.08 -3.20
CA LEU A 50 -1.70 6.19 -2.12
C LEU A 50 -1.29 6.96 -0.85
N VAL A 51 -1.09 8.28 -0.94
CA VAL A 51 -0.68 9.12 0.19
C VAL A 51 -1.89 9.87 0.76
N TRP A 52 -2.71 9.30 1.66
CA TRP A 52 -3.68 10.05 2.50
C TRP A 52 -4.29 9.21 3.66
N GLY A 53 -3.55 8.24 4.24
CA GLY A 53 -4.06 7.42 5.35
C GLY A 53 -3.96 8.08 6.74
N ILE A 54 -2.79 8.61 7.12
CA ILE A 54 -2.51 8.84 8.57
C ILE A 54 -2.03 10.27 8.91
N ALA A 55 -1.70 11.13 7.95
CA ALA A 55 -1.11 12.45 8.26
C ALA A 55 -2.11 13.63 8.49
N ALA A 56 -3.42 13.41 8.69
CA ALA A 56 -4.38 14.53 8.71
C ALA A 56 -5.62 14.42 9.61
N ALA A 57 -5.59 13.67 10.71
CA ALA A 57 -6.72 13.63 11.65
C ALA A 57 -6.38 13.83 13.13
N VAL A 58 -5.25 14.47 13.46
CA VAL A 58 -5.02 14.98 14.83
C VAL A 58 -4.48 16.41 14.76
N LEU A 59 -5.39 17.38 14.73
CA LEU A 59 -5.30 18.68 15.43
C LEU A 59 -6.40 19.65 14.95
N VAL A 60 -7.54 19.64 15.64
CA VAL A 60 -8.46 20.73 16.06
C VAL A 60 -9.72 19.96 16.54
N GLY A 61 -10.10 19.83 17.81
CA GLY A 61 -10.15 20.82 18.88
C GLY A 61 -11.61 20.88 19.39
N GLY A 62 -11.87 20.29 20.56
CA GLY A 62 -12.84 20.77 21.56
C GLY A 62 -14.36 20.79 21.28
N ALA A 63 -15.07 20.06 22.16
CA ALA A 63 -16.33 20.42 22.83
C ALA A 63 -17.70 19.98 22.26
N ALA A 64 -18.44 19.31 23.16
CA ALA A 64 -19.90 19.31 23.37
C ALA A 64 -20.77 18.23 22.71
N ALA A 65 -21.19 17.27 23.57
CA ALA A 65 -22.57 16.82 23.81
C ALA A 65 -23.44 16.24 22.66
N GLY A 66 -23.75 14.94 22.78
CA GLY A 66 -25.14 14.50 22.91
C GLY A 66 -25.81 13.72 21.75
N GLY A 67 -25.98 12.41 21.96
CA GLY A 67 -27.10 11.53 21.49
C GLY A 67 -27.25 11.28 19.99
N ASN A 68 -28.00 10.30 19.48
CA ASN A 68 -28.71 9.12 19.97
C ASN A 68 -29.44 8.50 18.75
N THR A 69 -29.50 7.16 18.62
CA THR A 69 -30.39 6.33 17.74
C THR A 69 -30.28 6.52 16.22
N GLY A 70 -30.38 5.51 15.36
CA GLY A 70 -30.74 4.09 15.44
C GLY A 70 -31.25 3.63 14.06
N SER A 71 -31.49 2.32 13.90
CA SER A 71 -32.30 1.66 12.85
C SER A 71 -31.59 1.01 11.64
N SER A 72 -31.24 -0.27 11.84
CA SER A 72 -31.81 -1.47 11.18
C SER A 72 -32.08 -1.51 9.66
N GLY A 73 -31.59 -2.59 9.03
CA GLY A 73 -32.05 -3.08 7.73
C GLY A 73 -31.37 -4.40 7.32
N GLU A 74 -32.05 -5.52 7.56
CA GLU A 74 -31.73 -6.93 7.30
C GLU A 74 -31.88 -7.36 5.82
N GLY A 75 -31.34 -8.53 5.46
CA GLY A 75 -31.72 -9.38 4.30
C GLY A 75 -30.51 -9.93 3.54
N ASP A 76 -29.94 -11.11 3.84
CA ASP A 76 -30.40 -12.51 3.65
C ASP A 76 -29.97 -13.16 2.31
N ASP A 77 -29.61 -14.46 2.42
CA ASP A 77 -29.56 -15.55 1.42
C ASP A 77 -28.26 -15.91 0.63
N GLU A 78 -27.53 -16.87 1.23
CA GLU A 78 -27.14 -18.22 0.76
C GLU A 78 -26.51 -18.51 -0.65
N LYS A 79 -25.21 -18.88 -0.63
CA LYS A 79 -24.59 -20.22 -0.92
C LYS A 79 -24.78 -20.96 -2.29
N PRO A 80 -23.97 -22.00 -2.61
CA PRO A 80 -22.52 -22.13 -2.96
C PRO A 80 -22.29 -22.70 -4.40
N LEU A 81 -21.03 -22.94 -4.82
CA LEU A 81 -20.56 -24.22 -5.42
C LEU A 81 -19.07 -24.21 -5.89
N ALA A 82 -18.41 -25.36 -5.65
CA ALA A 82 -17.27 -26.01 -6.35
C ALA A 82 -15.92 -25.24 -6.46
N VAL A 83 -14.86 -25.59 -5.72
CA VAL A 83 -13.90 -26.70 -5.96
C VAL A 83 -13.40 -26.75 -7.41
N GLU A 84 -12.14 -26.36 -7.66
CA GLU A 84 -11.21 -27.24 -8.35
C GLU A 84 -9.73 -26.90 -8.09
N THR A 85 -9.02 -27.98 -7.84
CA THR A 85 -7.58 -28.14 -7.67
C THR A 85 -6.94 -28.29 -9.06
N SER A 86 -5.78 -27.70 -9.29
CA SER A 86 -4.73 -28.32 -10.11
C SER A 86 -3.43 -27.51 -10.03
N ALA A 87 -2.41 -28.19 -9.51
CA ALA A 87 -1.02 -27.77 -9.47
C ALA A 87 -0.37 -27.78 -10.87
N PRO A 88 0.77 -27.10 -11.07
CA PRO A 88 1.50 -27.07 -12.32
C PRO A 88 2.52 -28.23 -12.44
N SER A 89 2.73 -28.74 -13.65
CA SER A 89 3.94 -29.46 -14.06
C SER A 89 4.12 -29.28 -15.57
N PRO A 90 5.30 -28.83 -16.04
CA PRO A 90 6.27 -29.83 -16.50
C PRO A 90 7.75 -29.41 -16.34
N SER A 91 8.64 -30.38 -16.12
CA SER A 91 10.04 -30.25 -16.55
C SER A 91 10.66 -31.63 -16.80
N PRO A 92 11.23 -31.89 -17.99
CA PRO A 92 11.92 -33.14 -18.29
C PRO A 92 13.42 -33.08 -17.99
N GLU A 93 13.91 -34.17 -17.40
CA GLU A 93 15.30 -34.61 -17.30
C GLU A 93 15.93 -34.86 -18.68
N PRO A 94 17.25 -34.69 -18.81
CA PRO A 94 18.03 -35.84 -19.29
C PRO A 94 19.43 -35.97 -18.67
N GLU A 95 19.78 -37.20 -18.24
CA GLU A 95 21.14 -37.73 -18.34
C GLU A 95 21.34 -38.35 -19.74
N PRO A 96 22.57 -38.50 -20.29
CA PRO A 96 23.32 -39.73 -20.03
C PRO A 96 24.88 -39.72 -20.20
N VAL A 97 25.53 -40.52 -19.34
CA VAL A 97 26.64 -41.51 -19.50
C VAL A 97 27.94 -41.27 -20.32
N ASP A 98 29.04 -41.62 -19.64
CA ASP A 98 30.33 -42.24 -20.01
C ASP A 98 30.75 -42.41 -21.48
N VAL A 99 32.01 -42.06 -21.80
CA VAL A 99 32.92 -42.90 -22.60
C VAL A 99 34.40 -42.68 -22.20
N GLU A 100 35.08 -43.82 -22.03
CA GLU A 100 36.48 -44.06 -21.71
C GLU A 100 37.55 -43.43 -22.64
N THR A 101 38.73 -43.32 -22.02
CA THR A 101 40.08 -43.18 -22.60
C THR A 101 40.41 -44.34 -23.57
N PRO A 102 41.27 -44.13 -24.59
CA PRO A 102 42.64 -44.68 -24.41
C PRO A 102 43.80 -43.95 -25.11
N ALA A 103 44.95 -44.03 -24.43
CA ALA A 103 46.31 -44.36 -24.87
C ALA A 103 47.11 -43.51 -25.90
N VAL A 104 48.13 -42.83 -25.33
CA VAL A 104 49.59 -42.83 -25.62
C VAL A 104 50.12 -42.53 -27.04
N SER A 105 51.01 -41.53 -27.12
CA SER A 105 52.24 -41.60 -27.94
C SER A 105 53.31 -40.63 -27.42
N GLU A 106 54.49 -41.18 -27.12
CA GLU A 106 55.71 -40.51 -26.63
C GLU A 106 56.47 -39.71 -27.73
N SER A 107 57.39 -38.84 -27.27
CA SER A 107 58.68 -38.42 -27.88
C SER A 107 58.79 -36.93 -28.28
N PRO A 108 60.00 -36.29 -28.19
CA PRO A 108 60.98 -36.30 -27.11
C PRO A 108 61.34 -34.86 -26.63
N ALA A 109 62.08 -34.82 -25.52
CA ALA A 109 62.56 -33.66 -24.79
C ALA A 109 63.10 -32.49 -25.63
N GLN A 110 62.51 -31.32 -25.42
CA GLN A 110 63.13 -30.02 -25.66
C GLN A 110 63.45 -29.43 -24.29
N VAL A 111 64.73 -29.21 -24.02
CA VAL A 111 65.22 -28.59 -22.78
C VAL A 111 64.79 -27.13 -22.81
N ALA A 112 63.61 -26.85 -22.27
CA ALA A 112 63.17 -25.51 -21.95
C ALA A 112 63.87 -25.08 -20.67
N GLN A 113 64.63 -24.00 -20.80
CA GLN A 113 65.17 -23.18 -19.72
C GLN A 113 64.05 -22.89 -18.71
N PRO A 114 64.29 -22.87 -17.38
CA PRO A 114 63.25 -22.48 -16.43
C PRO A 114 62.87 -21.04 -16.73
N GLU A 115 61.67 -20.87 -17.30
CA GLU A 115 60.96 -19.60 -17.29
C GLU A 115 60.80 -19.22 -15.81
N PRO A 116 61.09 -17.97 -15.41
CA PRO A 116 60.88 -17.56 -14.04
C PRO A 116 59.41 -17.84 -13.68
N GLU A 117 59.17 -18.53 -12.56
CA GLU A 117 57.82 -18.64 -12.00
C GLU A 117 57.21 -17.25 -11.96
N PRO A 118 55.99 -17.05 -12.49
CA PRO A 118 55.31 -15.79 -12.30
C PRO A 118 55.25 -15.53 -10.79
N GLU A 119 55.76 -14.37 -10.37
CA GLU A 119 55.50 -13.90 -9.01
C GLU A 119 53.99 -13.97 -8.77
N PRO A 120 53.53 -14.45 -7.59
CA PRO A 120 52.12 -14.48 -7.30
C PRO A 120 51.55 -13.07 -7.49
N GLU A 121 50.53 -12.94 -8.34
CA GLU A 121 49.74 -11.71 -8.40
C GLU A 121 49.26 -11.41 -6.97
N PRO A 122 49.37 -10.15 -6.50
CA PRO A 122 48.90 -9.81 -5.17
C PRO A 122 47.42 -10.21 -5.07
N GLU A 123 47.08 -10.99 -4.05
CA GLU A 123 45.67 -11.22 -3.70
C GLU A 123 44.99 -9.84 -3.58
N PRO A 124 43.80 -9.65 -4.17
CA PRO A 124 43.10 -8.38 -4.05
C PRO A 124 42.92 -8.05 -2.58
N GLU A 125 43.41 -6.88 -2.16
CA GLU A 125 43.08 -6.35 -0.83
C GLU A 125 41.56 -6.31 -0.69
N PRO A 126 41.01 -6.69 0.48
CA PRO A 126 39.59 -6.62 0.71
C PRO A 126 39.12 -5.17 0.46
N GLU A 127 38.12 -5.01 -0.42
CA GLU A 127 37.48 -3.72 -0.63
C GLU A 127 36.98 -3.19 0.72
N PRO A 128 37.20 -1.90 1.04
CA PRO A 128 36.68 -1.33 2.27
C PRO A 128 35.15 -1.50 2.27
N GLU A 129 34.62 -2.01 3.38
CA GLU A 129 33.16 -2.06 3.60
C GLU A 129 32.59 -0.65 3.36
N PRO A 130 31.47 -0.53 2.64
CA PRO A 130 30.93 0.78 2.31
C PRO A 130 30.58 1.51 3.61
N GLU A 131 31.34 2.57 3.91
CA GLU A 131 31.02 3.50 4.98
C GLU A 131 29.67 4.16 4.67
N LEU A 132 28.83 4.32 5.69
CA LEU A 132 27.54 4.97 5.58
C LEU A 132 27.66 6.33 4.90
N THR A 133 26.85 6.56 3.87
CA THR A 133 26.76 7.90 3.29
C THR A 133 25.96 8.82 4.21
N ALA A 134 26.23 10.12 4.16
CA ALA A 134 25.43 11.09 4.91
C ALA A 134 23.93 11.05 4.54
N GLY A 135 23.60 10.67 3.31
CA GLY A 135 22.22 10.48 2.86
C GLY A 135 21.55 9.29 3.55
N GLN A 136 22.23 8.15 3.61
CA GLN A 136 21.79 6.96 4.34
C GLN A 136 21.61 7.23 5.84
N GLU A 137 22.56 7.91 6.48
CA GLU A 137 22.44 8.28 7.90
C GLU A 137 21.25 9.21 8.18
N ASN A 138 20.96 10.14 7.27
CA ASN A 138 19.82 11.03 7.41
C ASN A 138 18.49 10.30 7.19
N ALA A 139 18.42 9.44 6.17
CA ALA A 139 17.25 8.62 5.90
C ALA A 139 16.92 7.70 7.08
N LEU A 140 17.93 7.07 7.70
CA LEU A 140 17.77 6.22 8.89
C LEU A 140 17.16 7.00 10.06
N ARG A 141 17.72 8.18 10.38
CA ARG A 141 17.20 9.03 11.46
C ARG A 141 15.77 9.49 11.19
N THR A 142 15.43 9.78 9.94
CA THR A 142 14.07 10.12 9.54
C THR A 142 13.13 8.92 9.69
N ALA A 143 13.55 7.71 9.27
CA ALA A 143 12.79 6.47 9.42
C ALA A 143 12.43 6.22 10.90
N GLU A 144 13.42 6.30 11.79
CA GLU A 144 13.23 6.19 13.24
C GLU A 144 12.22 7.23 13.76
N SER A 145 12.35 8.49 13.31
CA SER A 145 11.44 9.57 13.73
C SER A 145 9.99 9.34 13.28
N TYR A 146 9.76 8.67 12.14
CA TYR A 146 8.43 8.31 11.69
C TYR A 146 7.82 7.17 12.52
N LEU A 147 8.61 6.14 12.80
CA LEU A 147 8.20 4.99 13.62
C LEU A 147 7.88 5.42 15.07
N ASP A 148 8.57 6.43 15.59
CA ASP A 148 8.25 7.03 16.90
C ASP A 148 6.88 7.75 16.94
N PHE A 149 6.35 8.15 15.78
CA PHE A 149 5.12 8.94 15.68
C PHE A 149 3.89 8.10 15.32
N ALA A 150 4.04 7.14 14.42
CA ALA A 150 2.95 6.30 13.95
C ALA A 150 3.47 4.96 13.43
N PRO A 151 2.65 3.91 13.44
CA PRO A 151 3.04 2.63 12.90
C PRO A 151 3.13 2.65 11.37
N PHE A 152 4.17 2.05 10.81
CA PHE A 152 4.36 1.93 9.36
C PHE A 152 4.65 0.49 8.94
N SER A 153 4.14 0.13 7.75
CA SER A 153 4.65 -1.04 7.04
C SER A 153 6.05 -0.75 6.48
N ARG A 154 6.85 -1.79 6.25
CA ARG A 154 8.18 -1.65 5.62
C ARG A 154 8.09 -0.87 4.30
N SER A 155 7.14 -1.27 3.44
CA SER A 155 6.97 -0.64 2.13
C SER A 155 6.44 0.79 2.25
N GLY A 156 5.49 1.03 3.15
CA GLY A 156 4.94 2.37 3.40
C GLY A 156 6.00 3.34 3.92
N LEU A 157 6.92 2.89 4.79
CA LEU A 157 8.00 3.74 5.28
C LEU A 157 9.01 4.08 4.18
N ILE A 158 9.34 3.12 3.31
CA ILE A 158 10.19 3.38 2.13
C ILE A 158 9.54 4.43 1.23
N GLU A 159 8.26 4.26 0.87
CA GLU A 159 7.52 5.21 0.04
C GLU A 159 7.43 6.60 0.68
N GLN A 160 7.32 6.66 2.02
CA GLN A 160 7.30 7.92 2.76
C GLN A 160 8.64 8.65 2.68
N LEU A 161 9.77 7.94 2.79
CA LEU A 161 11.11 8.53 2.63
C LEU A 161 11.37 8.98 1.19
N GLU A 162 10.97 8.19 0.19
CA GLU A 162 11.05 8.59 -1.22
C GLU A 162 10.23 9.86 -1.49
N PHE A 163 9.06 9.97 -0.87
CA PHE A 163 8.22 11.18 -0.96
C PHE A 163 8.90 12.41 -0.34
N GLU A 164 9.68 12.23 0.73
CA GLU A 164 10.50 13.30 1.31
C GLU A 164 11.72 13.68 0.45
N GLY A 165 12.04 12.88 -0.57
CA GLY A 165 13.06 13.16 -1.56
C GLY A 165 14.38 12.41 -1.33
N TYR A 166 14.40 11.39 -0.46
CA TYR A 166 15.51 10.45 -0.39
C TYR A 166 15.54 9.58 -1.66
N GLU A 167 16.74 9.20 -2.10
CA GLU A 167 16.88 8.23 -3.19
C GLU A 167 16.36 6.86 -2.72
N THR A 168 15.80 6.05 -3.62
CA THR A 168 15.27 4.72 -3.31
C THR A 168 16.28 3.87 -2.53
N THR A 169 17.56 3.90 -2.93
CA THR A 169 18.62 3.12 -2.26
C THR A 169 18.93 3.63 -0.85
N GLU A 170 18.71 4.91 -0.55
CA GLU A 170 18.87 5.46 0.81
C GLU A 170 17.67 5.11 1.68
N ALA A 171 16.46 5.16 1.12
CA ALA A 171 15.22 4.79 1.80
C ALA A 171 15.19 3.28 2.15
N GLU A 172 15.50 2.41 1.18
CA GLU A 172 15.61 0.97 1.41
C GLU A 172 16.68 0.67 2.46
N TYR A 173 17.86 1.31 2.35
CA TYR A 173 18.92 1.16 3.33
C TYR A 173 18.45 1.56 4.74
N ALA A 174 17.82 2.72 4.89
CA ALA A 174 17.32 3.19 6.18
C ALA A 174 16.34 2.21 6.82
N VAL A 175 15.36 1.75 6.04
CA VAL A 175 14.31 0.86 6.53
C VAL A 175 14.82 -0.55 6.80
N ASP A 176 15.86 -1.01 6.10
CA ASP A 176 16.48 -2.32 6.35
C ASP A 176 17.44 -2.33 7.55
N ASN A 177 17.87 -1.16 8.02
CA ASN A 177 18.83 -1.02 9.12
C ASN A 177 18.22 -0.43 10.40
N VAL A 178 16.91 -0.14 10.43
CA VAL A 178 16.22 0.23 11.66
C VAL A 178 15.91 -1.01 12.49
N ASP A 179 16.09 -0.92 13.80
CA ASP A 179 15.76 -1.99 14.74
C ASP A 179 14.27 -1.94 15.07
N VAL A 180 13.46 -2.63 14.27
CA VAL A 180 11.99 -2.63 14.39
C VAL A 180 11.42 -4.03 14.18
N ASP A 181 10.38 -4.36 14.94
CA ASP A 181 9.55 -5.53 14.68
C ASP A 181 8.35 -5.13 13.80
N TRP A 182 8.38 -5.54 12.54
CA TRP A 182 7.31 -5.23 11.59
C TRP A 182 5.97 -5.90 11.91
N ASN A 183 5.96 -6.99 12.69
CA ASN A 183 4.72 -7.57 13.18
C ASN A 183 4.11 -6.70 14.29
N GLU A 184 4.94 -6.14 15.16
CA GLU A 184 4.51 -5.19 16.20
C GLU A 184 3.93 -3.91 15.57
N GLN A 185 4.59 -3.38 14.54
CA GLN A 185 4.06 -2.24 13.77
C GLN A 185 2.66 -2.52 13.20
N ALA A 186 2.43 -3.73 12.67
CA ALA A 186 1.11 -4.13 12.19
C ALA A 186 0.07 -4.25 13.31
N ALA A 187 0.47 -4.71 14.51
CA ALA A 187 -0.41 -4.78 15.68
C ALA A 187 -0.79 -3.39 16.19
N GLU A 188 0.17 -2.47 16.30
CA GLU A 188 -0.07 -1.07 16.67
C GLU A 188 -0.98 -0.37 15.65
N ALA A 189 -0.77 -0.61 14.35
CA ALA A 189 -1.65 -0.08 13.30
C ALA A 189 -3.08 -0.64 13.43
N ALA A 190 -3.21 -1.95 13.64
CA ALA A 190 -4.49 -2.61 13.84
C ALA A 190 -5.25 -2.04 15.05
N GLU A 191 -4.58 -1.88 16.19
CA GLU A 191 -5.16 -1.26 17.39
C GLU A 191 -5.59 0.18 17.12
N GLY A 192 -4.74 0.99 16.51
CA GLY A 192 -5.05 2.38 16.16
C GLY A 192 -6.29 2.51 15.27
N TYR A 193 -6.48 1.59 14.32
CA TYR A 193 -7.70 1.53 13.52
C TYR A 193 -8.94 1.23 14.36
N LEU A 194 -8.86 0.25 15.26
CA LEU A 194 -9.97 -0.16 16.12
C LEU A 194 -10.35 0.89 17.16
N ASP A 195 -9.39 1.68 17.62
CA ASP A 195 -9.63 2.82 18.51
C ASP A 195 -10.45 3.93 17.84
N MET A 196 -10.29 4.11 16.53
CA MET A 196 -11.00 5.14 15.77
C MET A 196 -12.36 4.68 15.25
N THR A 197 -12.47 3.43 14.79
CA THR A 197 -13.70 2.87 14.21
C THR A 197 -13.72 1.35 14.29
N GLY A 198 -14.92 0.76 14.27
CA GLY A 198 -15.06 -0.70 14.19
C GLY A 198 -14.65 -1.24 12.82
N PHE A 199 -13.92 -2.36 12.82
CA PHE A 199 -13.61 -3.17 11.64
C PHE A 199 -14.04 -4.62 11.84
N SER A 200 -14.33 -5.33 10.75
CA SER A 200 -14.33 -6.79 10.76
C SER A 200 -12.90 -7.32 10.67
N ARG A 201 -12.64 -8.54 11.15
CA ARG A 201 -11.33 -9.19 11.06
C ARG A 201 -10.77 -9.17 9.63
N SER A 202 -11.57 -9.59 8.64
CA SER A 202 -11.13 -9.61 7.23
C SER A 202 -10.92 -8.20 6.68
N GLY A 203 -11.78 -7.25 7.02
CA GLY A 203 -11.65 -5.87 6.56
C GLY A 203 -10.39 -5.18 7.10
N LEU A 204 -10.02 -5.45 8.35
CA LEU A 204 -8.79 -4.90 8.92
C LEU A 204 -7.53 -5.54 8.30
N ILE A 205 -7.56 -6.85 8.02
CA ILE A 205 -6.47 -7.51 7.28
C ILE A 205 -6.28 -6.85 5.91
N GLU A 206 -7.36 -6.70 5.14
CA GLU A 206 -7.32 -6.05 3.82
C GLU A 206 -6.82 -4.60 3.90
N GLN A 207 -7.18 -3.88 4.97
CA GLN A 207 -6.72 -2.51 5.20
C GLN A 207 -5.21 -2.45 5.45
N LEU A 208 -4.67 -3.34 6.28
CA LEU A 208 -3.22 -3.40 6.55
C LEU A 208 -2.44 -3.85 5.30
N GLU A 209 -2.96 -4.83 4.55
CA GLU A 209 -2.35 -5.23 3.27
C GLU A 209 -2.34 -4.06 2.26
N PHE A 210 -3.41 -3.25 2.22
CA PHE A 210 -3.46 -2.05 1.39
C PHE A 210 -2.42 -0.99 1.81
N GLU A 211 -2.11 -0.90 3.11
CA GLU A 211 -1.03 -0.05 3.63
C GLU A 211 0.37 -0.65 3.48
N GLY A 212 0.46 -1.82 2.84
CA GLY A 212 1.73 -2.43 2.45
C GLY A 212 2.35 -3.35 3.50
N TYR A 213 1.60 -3.73 4.53
CA TYR A 213 1.97 -4.88 5.38
C TYR A 213 1.86 -6.17 4.58
N THR A 214 2.70 -7.17 4.88
CA THR A 214 2.52 -8.50 4.30
C THR A 214 1.25 -9.14 4.85
N ALA A 215 0.69 -10.12 4.13
CA ALA A 215 -0.48 -10.86 4.60
C ALA A 215 -0.24 -11.50 5.98
N GLU A 216 0.98 -11.96 6.25
CA GLU A 216 1.38 -12.56 7.52
C GLU A 216 1.40 -11.51 8.65
N GLN A 217 1.97 -10.33 8.40
CA GLN A 217 1.98 -9.20 9.35
C GLN A 217 0.56 -8.69 9.61
N ALA A 218 -0.24 -8.52 8.58
CA ALA A 218 -1.64 -8.08 8.70
C ALA A 218 -2.45 -9.07 9.55
N VAL A 219 -2.33 -10.37 9.27
CA VAL A 219 -2.98 -11.42 10.07
C VAL A 219 -2.48 -11.40 11.51
N TYR A 220 -1.18 -11.26 11.73
CA TYR A 220 -0.60 -11.16 13.07
C TYR A 220 -1.19 -9.97 13.83
N GLY A 221 -1.12 -8.76 13.26
CA GLY A 221 -1.55 -7.54 13.93
C GLY A 221 -3.03 -7.56 14.29
N VAL A 222 -3.88 -8.08 13.40
CA VAL A 222 -5.31 -8.24 13.67
C VAL A 222 -5.60 -9.24 14.81
N ASN A 223 -4.84 -10.33 14.89
CA ASN A 223 -4.99 -11.29 16.00
C ASN A 223 -4.55 -10.67 17.34
N GLU A 224 -3.43 -9.96 17.37
CA GLU A 224 -2.94 -9.29 18.58
C GLU A 224 -3.90 -8.19 19.05
N ALA A 225 -4.53 -7.48 18.11
CA ALA A 225 -5.58 -6.49 18.40
C ALA A 225 -6.93 -7.11 18.84
N GLY A 226 -7.01 -8.45 18.94
CA GLY A 226 -8.14 -9.17 19.55
C GLY A 226 -9.28 -9.58 18.61
N LEU A 227 -9.03 -9.66 17.29
CA LEU A 227 -10.03 -10.04 16.27
C LEU A 227 -9.83 -11.41 15.61
#